data_AF-A0AAV0L2A2-F1
#
_entry.id   AF-A0AAV0L2A2-F1
#
_cell.length_a   1.000
_cell.length_b   1.000
_cell.length_c   1.000
_cell.angle_alpha   90.00
_cell.angle_beta   90.00
_cell.angle_gamma   90.00
#
_symmetry.space_group_name_H-M   'P 1'
#
loop_
_entity.id
_entity.type
_entity.pdbx_description
1 polymer ?
#
loop_
_entity_poly.entity_id
_entity_poly.type
_entity_poly.pdbx_seq_one_letter_code
_entity_poly.pdbx_strand_id
1 'polypeptide(L)'
;KVDDQMEHNSFRHLQRPKFIADNFNSLDQVISALREAGLESSNLILGVDFTKSNEWSGRYSFHRKSLHAVGSVTNPYEQAISIIGRTLSPFDEDNLIPCFGFGDVSTRDEYVFSIYPDHRPCRGFEEALARYREIIPHLQLSGPTSFAPIIDAAIDIVEKSNGQYHVLVIIADGQVTRNPGIPRGSCSPQEQATLNSIVAASYYPLSIVLVGVGDGPWDAMKQFDDNIPHRAFDNFQVRTFSNIHPLVCLVS
;
A
#
# COMPACT_ATOMS: atom_id res chain seq x y z
N LYS A 1 16.23 56.18 27.87
CA LYS A 1 14.78 56.32 27.59
C LYS A 1 14.59 55.65 26.23
N VAL A 2 14.22 54.36 26.17
CA VAL A 2 12.82 53.84 26.30
C VAL A 2 11.99 54.50 25.21
N ASP A 3 11.33 53.87 24.25
CA ASP A 3 11.02 52.48 23.85
C ASP A 3 10.64 52.58 22.37
N ASP A 4 10.75 51.49 21.61
CA ASP A 4 9.62 51.02 20.78
C ASP A 4 9.92 49.60 20.26
N GLN A 5 9.21 48.65 20.88
CA GLN A 5 9.10 47.27 20.48
C GLN A 5 7.84 47.08 19.61
N MET A 6 7.82 45.94 18.92
CA MET A 6 6.68 45.12 18.49
C MET A 6 6.08 45.35 17.10
N GLU A 7 6.30 44.31 16.26
CA GLU A 7 5.35 43.56 15.40
C GLU A 7 6.08 43.08 14.12
N HIS A 8 6.01 41.84 13.62
CA HIS A 8 5.38 40.61 14.07
C HIS A 8 5.94 39.43 13.22
N ASN A 9 6.34 38.36 13.90
CA ASN A 9 6.15 36.94 13.57
C ASN A 9 6.48 36.32 12.20
N SER A 10 7.50 35.43 12.25
CA SER A 10 7.32 33.96 12.15
C SER A 10 6.94 33.33 10.80
N PHE A 11 7.92 33.18 9.91
CA PHE A 11 7.91 32.05 8.96
C PHE A 11 8.48 30.80 9.64
N ARG A 12 7.56 29.91 9.99
CA ARG A 12 7.79 28.60 10.58
C ARG A 12 8.84 27.83 9.78
N HIS A 13 9.85 27.34 10.47
CA HIS A 13 10.64 26.18 10.05
C HIS A 13 9.68 25.02 9.77
N LEU A 14 9.30 24.84 8.51
CA LEU A 14 8.88 23.53 8.00
C LEU A 14 10.12 22.65 8.12
N GLN A 15 10.16 21.86 9.19
CA GLN A 15 11.14 20.78 9.34
C GLN A 15 11.08 19.95 8.05
N ARG A 16 12.20 19.91 7.33
CA ARG A 16 12.36 18.95 6.23
C ARG A 16 12.07 17.55 6.79
N PRO A 17 11.36 16.68 6.06
CA PRO A 17 11.17 15.29 6.50
C PRO A 17 12.53 14.69 6.83
N LYS A 18 12.66 14.15 8.05
CA LYS A 18 13.89 13.52 8.50
C LYS A 18 14.13 12.30 7.62
N PHE A 19 15.19 12.34 6.83
CA PHE A 19 15.66 11.21 6.02
C PHE A 19 15.99 10.04 6.95
N ILE A 20 15.25 8.94 6.84
CA ILE A 20 15.56 7.68 7.53
C ILE A 20 16.55 6.92 6.65
N ALA A 21 17.71 6.56 7.19
CA ALA A 21 18.75 5.88 6.42
C ALA A 21 18.41 4.39 6.26
N ASP A 22 18.41 3.89 5.02
CA ASP A 22 18.03 2.52 4.61
C ASP A 22 19.02 1.40 4.98
N ASN A 23 19.69 1.49 6.13
CA ASN A 23 20.70 0.51 6.55
C ASN A 23 20.21 -0.35 7.73
N PHE A 24 19.15 -1.13 7.50
CA PHE A 24 18.60 -2.05 8.49
C PHE A 24 19.07 -3.49 8.26
N ASN A 25 19.67 -4.10 9.29
CA ASN A 25 20.19 -5.47 9.27
C ASN A 25 19.25 -6.48 9.97
N SER A 26 18.20 -6.02 10.66
CA SER A 26 17.21 -6.87 11.32
C SER A 26 15.83 -6.21 11.42
N LEU A 27 14.81 -7.04 11.66
CA LEU A 27 13.42 -6.60 11.86
C LEU A 27 13.29 -5.70 13.09
N ASP A 28 14.03 -5.99 14.16
CA ASP A 28 14.00 -5.18 15.38
C ASP A 28 14.55 -3.77 15.15
N GLN A 29 15.54 -3.61 14.26
CA GLN A 29 16.06 -2.28 13.90
C GLN A 29 15.02 -1.47 13.13
N VAL A 30 14.25 -2.13 12.25
CA VAL A 30 13.14 -1.50 11.53
C VAL A 30 12.05 -1.03 12.49
N ILE A 31 11.61 -1.91 13.40
CA ILE A 31 10.60 -1.58 14.40
C ILE A 31 11.08 -0.42 15.29
N SER A 32 12.36 -0.43 15.70
CA SER A 32 12.92 0.64 16.52
C SER A 32 12.94 1.97 15.78
N ALA A 33 13.35 1.98 14.50
CA ALA A 33 13.38 3.19 13.68
C ALA A 33 11.99 3.77 13.42
N LEU A 34 10.97 2.93 13.19
CA LEU A 34 9.58 3.37 13.07
C LEU A 34 9.07 4.04 14.35
N ARG A 35 9.38 3.45 15.53
CA ARG A 35 9.05 4.08 16.83
C ARG A 35 9.76 5.43 17.00
N GLU A 36 11.05 5.50 16.68
CA GLU A 36 11.84 6.74 16.77
C GLU A 36 11.37 7.82 15.78
N ALA A 37 10.81 7.42 14.64
CA ALA A 37 10.19 8.31 13.66
C ALA A 37 8.81 8.84 14.12
N GLY A 38 8.28 8.35 15.24
CA GLY A 38 7.02 8.79 15.83
C GLY A 38 5.81 7.94 15.44
N LEU A 39 6.00 6.75 14.86
CA LEU A 39 4.93 5.77 14.72
C LEU A 39 4.67 5.12 16.08
N GLU A 40 3.85 5.77 16.90
CA GLU A 40 3.50 5.27 18.24
C GLU A 40 2.30 4.31 18.19
N SER A 41 1.33 4.61 17.33
CA SER A 41 0.10 3.83 17.17
C SER A 41 -0.54 4.08 15.79
N SER A 42 -1.04 3.01 15.16
CA SER A 42 -1.72 3.06 13.85
C SER A 42 -2.75 1.95 13.73
N ASN A 43 -3.67 2.08 12.79
CA ASN A 43 -4.55 0.99 12.39
C ASN A 43 -4.18 0.53 10.98
N LEU A 44 -4.18 -0.77 10.72
CA LEU A 44 -3.73 -1.34 9.45
C LEU A 44 -4.89 -1.76 8.55
N ILE A 45 -4.78 -1.43 7.26
CA ILE A 45 -5.71 -1.89 6.21
C ILE A 45 -4.90 -2.65 5.16
N LEU A 46 -5.39 -3.79 4.69
CA LEU A 46 -4.74 -4.61 3.68
C LEU A 46 -5.57 -4.66 2.39
N GLY A 47 -4.96 -4.28 1.27
CA GLY A 47 -5.50 -4.45 -0.08
C GLY A 47 -4.67 -5.47 -0.87
N VAL A 48 -5.35 -6.44 -1.49
CA VAL A 48 -4.70 -7.47 -2.33
C VAL A 48 -5.23 -7.40 -3.76
N ASP A 49 -4.29 -7.24 -4.69
CA ASP A 49 -4.55 -7.28 -6.12
C ASP A 49 -4.84 -8.73 -6.57
N PHE A 50 -6.00 -8.95 -7.20
CA PHE A 50 -6.44 -10.20 -7.81
C PHE A 50 -6.66 -10.06 -9.32
N THR A 51 -5.90 -9.18 -9.97
CA THR A 51 -5.92 -9.02 -11.43
C THR A 51 -5.20 -10.16 -12.13
N LYS A 52 -5.54 -10.34 -13.42
CA LYS A 52 -5.07 -11.44 -14.25
C LYS A 52 -3.58 -11.34 -14.59
N SER A 53 -2.96 -10.15 -14.48
CA SER A 53 -1.53 -9.99 -14.73
C SER A 53 -0.66 -10.88 -13.84
N ASN A 54 -1.15 -11.19 -12.64
CA ASN A 54 -0.55 -12.15 -11.74
C ASN A 54 -0.32 -13.54 -12.34
N GLU A 55 -1.00 -13.93 -13.42
CA GLU A 55 -0.74 -15.20 -14.13
C GLU A 55 0.62 -15.23 -14.84
N TRP A 56 1.12 -14.08 -15.31
CA TRP A 56 2.34 -14.00 -16.11
C TRP A 56 3.46 -13.15 -15.48
N SER A 57 3.14 -12.29 -14.50
CA SER A 57 4.13 -11.44 -13.79
C SER A 57 5.06 -12.21 -12.83
N GLY A 58 4.94 -13.54 -12.78
CA GLY A 58 5.87 -14.44 -12.08
C GLY A 58 6.83 -15.18 -13.02
N ARG A 59 6.98 -14.71 -14.28
CA ARG A 59 7.80 -15.37 -15.32
C ARG A 59 9.25 -15.56 -14.89
N TYR A 60 9.85 -14.55 -14.27
CA TYR A 60 11.25 -14.56 -13.84
C TYR A 60 11.38 -14.76 -12.33
N SER A 61 10.61 -14.01 -11.55
CA SER A 61 10.64 -13.98 -10.08
C SER A 61 10.03 -15.20 -9.41
N PHE A 62 9.10 -15.88 -10.08
CA PHE A 62 8.37 -17.02 -9.50
C PHE A 62 8.30 -18.23 -10.43
N HIS A 63 9.37 -18.46 -11.20
CA HIS A 63 9.57 -19.66 -12.00
C HIS A 63 8.41 -19.97 -12.98
N ARG A 64 7.86 -18.94 -13.63
CA ARG A 64 6.74 -19.05 -14.58
C ARG A 64 5.44 -19.56 -13.94
N LYS A 65 5.29 -19.43 -12.63
CA LYS A 65 4.04 -19.67 -11.93
C LYS A 65 3.30 -18.35 -11.76
N SER A 66 1.97 -18.45 -11.60
CA SER A 66 1.18 -17.32 -11.13
C SER A 66 1.68 -16.85 -9.76
N LEU A 67 1.71 -15.54 -9.54
CA LEU A 67 2.04 -14.94 -8.25
C LEU A 67 1.06 -15.32 -7.14
N HIS A 68 -0.14 -15.82 -7.48
CA HIS A 68 -1.11 -16.38 -6.53
C HIS A 68 -1.07 -17.91 -6.42
N ALA A 69 -0.12 -18.60 -7.06
CA ALA A 69 -0.11 -20.06 -7.06
C ALA A 69 0.09 -20.60 -5.63
N VAL A 70 -0.95 -21.23 -5.08
CA VAL A 70 -0.91 -21.87 -3.75
C VAL A 70 -0.27 -23.24 -3.88
N GLY A 71 0.70 -23.54 -3.01
CA GLY A 71 1.38 -24.83 -3.00
C GLY A 71 2.29 -25.03 -1.80
N SER A 72 3.30 -25.88 -1.97
CA SER A 72 4.34 -26.15 -0.96
C SER A 72 5.34 -24.99 -0.79
N VAL A 73 5.51 -24.17 -1.83
CA VAL A 73 6.33 -22.96 -1.80
C VAL A 73 5.40 -21.77 -1.62
N THR A 74 5.71 -20.91 -0.64
CA THR A 74 4.97 -19.67 -0.41
C THR A 74 5.10 -18.73 -1.60
N ASN A 75 3.98 -18.27 -2.14
CA ASN A 75 3.99 -17.31 -3.24
C ASN A 75 4.33 -15.88 -2.75
N PRO A 76 4.66 -14.95 -3.66
CA PRO A 76 5.10 -13.61 -3.27
C PRO A 76 4.10 -12.82 -2.42
N TYR A 77 2.79 -12.98 -2.64
CA TYR A 77 1.78 -12.36 -1.79
C TYR A 77 1.81 -12.93 -0.37
N GLU A 78 1.92 -14.25 -0.21
CA GLU A 78 2.01 -14.89 1.11
C GLU A 78 3.26 -14.44 1.88
N GLN A 79 4.37 -14.30 1.17
CA GLN A 79 5.62 -13.79 1.74
C GLN A 79 5.45 -12.34 2.19
N ALA A 80 4.88 -11.48 1.33
CA ALA A 80 4.62 -10.08 1.66
C ALA A 80 3.70 -9.95 2.88
N ILE A 81 2.54 -10.59 2.89
CA ILE A 81 1.58 -10.59 4.03
C ILE A 81 2.28 -11.02 5.32
N SER A 82 3.10 -12.07 5.27
CA SER A 82 3.82 -12.59 6.44
C SER A 82 4.86 -11.60 6.98
N ILE A 83 5.62 -10.94 6.10
CA ILE A 83 6.65 -9.97 6.47
C ILE A 83 6.02 -8.68 6.99
N ILE A 84 4.98 -8.19 6.33
CA ILE A 84 4.22 -7.02 6.77
C ILE A 84 3.67 -7.27 8.18
N GLY A 85 3.05 -8.44 8.42
CA GLY A 85 2.57 -8.80 9.74
C GLY A 85 3.65 -8.80 10.82
N ARG A 86 4.81 -9.39 10.54
CA ARG A 86 5.93 -9.36 11.50
C ARG A 86 6.46 -7.95 11.78
N THR A 87 6.32 -7.03 10.83
CA THR A 87 6.91 -5.69 10.92
C THR A 87 5.94 -4.65 11.46
N LEU A 88 4.67 -4.68 11.06
CA LEU A 88 3.68 -3.67 11.38
C LEU A 88 2.73 -4.07 12.51
N SER A 89 2.53 -5.37 12.79
CA SER A 89 1.66 -5.78 13.91
C SER A 89 2.03 -5.18 15.27
N PRO A 90 3.31 -4.90 15.61
CA PRO A 90 3.65 -4.22 16.86
C PRO A 90 3.14 -2.77 16.99
N PHE A 91 2.65 -2.18 15.91
CA PHE A 91 2.12 -0.81 15.83
C PHE A 91 0.61 -0.76 15.63
N ASP A 92 -0.03 -1.90 15.40
CA ASP A 92 -1.47 -1.99 15.20
C ASP A 92 -2.18 -1.90 16.55
N GLU A 93 -3.11 -0.95 16.69
CA GLU A 93 -3.75 -0.64 17.97
C GLU A 93 -4.68 -1.77 18.48
N ASP A 94 -5.40 -2.41 17.58
CA ASP A 94 -6.49 -3.33 17.93
C ASP A 94 -6.33 -4.76 17.38
N ASN A 95 -5.31 -5.01 16.55
CA ASN A 95 -5.10 -6.28 15.86
C ASN A 95 -6.27 -6.66 14.94
N LEU A 96 -7.09 -5.68 14.51
CA LEU A 96 -8.21 -5.85 13.60
C LEU A 96 -7.86 -5.22 12.26
N ILE A 97 -7.66 -6.05 11.25
CA ILE A 97 -7.17 -5.64 9.93
C ILE A 97 -8.31 -5.77 8.92
N PRO A 98 -8.98 -4.67 8.52
CA PRO A 98 -9.82 -4.67 7.34
C PRO A 98 -9.02 -5.13 6.13
N CYS A 99 -9.48 -6.22 5.51
CA CYS A 99 -8.78 -6.86 4.40
C CYS A 99 -9.69 -6.93 3.17
N PHE A 100 -9.18 -6.47 2.04
CA PHE A 100 -9.94 -6.32 0.80
C PHE A 100 -9.20 -6.93 -0.40
N GLY A 101 -9.99 -7.38 -1.38
CA GLY A 101 -9.54 -7.76 -2.70
C GLY A 101 -10.09 -6.85 -3.78
N PHE A 102 -9.35 -6.69 -4.87
CA PHE A 102 -9.78 -5.93 -6.06
C PHE A 102 -9.22 -6.53 -7.35
N GLY A 103 -9.77 -6.14 -8.51
CA GLY A 103 -9.30 -6.59 -9.82
C GLY A 103 -9.77 -7.98 -10.27
N ASP A 104 -10.60 -8.67 -9.49
CA ASP A 104 -11.23 -9.92 -9.91
C ASP A 104 -12.43 -9.63 -10.85
N VAL A 105 -13.05 -10.68 -11.39
CA VAL A 105 -14.19 -10.52 -12.31
C VAL A 105 -15.38 -9.80 -11.66
N SER A 106 -15.54 -9.91 -10.34
CA SER A 106 -16.63 -9.29 -9.60
C SER A 106 -16.44 -7.79 -9.38
N THR A 107 -15.20 -7.33 -9.20
CA THR A 107 -14.91 -5.93 -8.89
C THR A 107 -14.39 -5.11 -10.06
N ARG A 108 -13.61 -5.73 -10.96
CA ARG A 108 -12.81 -5.04 -11.98
C ARG A 108 -12.03 -3.87 -11.37
N ASP A 109 -12.08 -2.69 -12.00
CA ASP A 109 -11.49 -1.43 -11.56
C ASP A 109 -12.47 -0.48 -10.85
N GLU A 110 -13.66 -0.95 -10.48
CA GLU A 110 -14.74 -0.11 -9.93
C GLU A 110 -14.96 -0.28 -8.42
N TYR A 111 -14.73 -1.49 -7.88
CA TYR A 111 -15.07 -1.83 -6.50
C TYR A 111 -13.95 -2.59 -5.78
N VAL A 112 -14.14 -2.82 -4.48
CA VAL A 112 -13.40 -3.81 -3.69
C VAL A 112 -14.38 -4.78 -3.05
N PHE A 113 -13.93 -6.01 -2.78
CA PHE A 113 -14.66 -6.97 -1.96
C PHE A 113 -13.95 -7.17 -0.63
N SER A 114 -14.70 -7.35 0.47
CA SER A 114 -14.09 -7.79 1.73
C SER A 114 -13.76 -9.27 1.66
N ILE A 115 -12.59 -9.68 2.17
CA ILE A 115 -12.21 -11.10 2.14
C ILE A 115 -13.10 -11.98 3.05
N TYR A 116 -13.85 -11.34 3.96
CA TYR A 116 -14.92 -11.97 4.72
C TYR A 116 -16.30 -11.47 4.26
N PRO A 117 -17.27 -12.36 3.95
CA PRO A 117 -18.60 -11.96 3.47
C PRO A 117 -19.43 -11.11 4.44
N ASP A 118 -19.17 -11.23 5.75
CA ASP A 118 -19.83 -10.45 6.81
C ASP A 118 -19.11 -9.11 7.08
N HIS A 119 -18.14 -8.74 6.23
CA HIS A 119 -17.34 -7.51 6.32
C HIS A 119 -16.56 -7.34 7.62
N ARG A 120 -16.34 -8.43 8.38
CA ARG A 120 -15.52 -8.36 9.59
C ARG A 120 -14.03 -8.19 9.25
N PRO A 121 -13.26 -7.46 10.07
CA PRO A 121 -11.82 -7.43 9.95
C PRO A 121 -11.20 -8.79 10.33
N CYS A 122 -9.98 -9.03 9.85
CA CYS A 122 -9.15 -10.15 10.28
C CYS A 122 -8.51 -9.87 11.63
N ARG A 123 -8.38 -10.88 12.47
CA ARG A 123 -7.64 -10.83 13.74
C ARG A 123 -6.17 -11.08 13.43
N GLY A 124 -5.47 -9.99 13.11
CA GLY A 124 -4.06 -10.00 12.75
C GLY A 124 -3.76 -10.61 11.37
N PHE A 125 -2.50 -10.49 10.96
CA PHE A 125 -2.03 -10.94 9.66
C PHE A 125 -1.99 -12.47 9.51
N GLU A 126 -1.96 -13.22 10.62
CA GLU A 126 -2.08 -14.68 10.58
C GLU A 126 -3.44 -15.11 10.03
N GLU A 127 -4.53 -14.48 10.49
CA GLU A 127 -5.86 -14.74 9.95
C GLU A 127 -5.99 -14.20 8.52
N ALA A 128 -5.44 -13.02 8.22
CA ALA A 128 -5.45 -12.48 6.86
C ALA A 128 -4.76 -13.41 5.86
N LEU A 129 -3.61 -14.00 6.23
CA LEU A 129 -2.88 -14.96 5.41
C LEU A 129 -3.65 -16.27 5.21
N ALA A 130 -4.21 -16.82 6.30
CA ALA A 130 -5.03 -18.03 6.22
C ALA A 130 -6.23 -17.80 5.29
N ARG A 131 -6.92 -16.67 5.45
CA ARG A 131 -8.08 -16.33 4.64
C ARG A 131 -7.74 -16.08 3.18
N TYR A 132 -6.62 -15.41 2.90
CA TYR A 132 -6.09 -15.26 1.55
C TYR A 132 -5.92 -16.62 0.84
N ARG A 133 -5.35 -17.62 1.53
CA ARG A 133 -5.18 -18.98 0.97
C ARG A 133 -6.50 -19.68 0.69
N GLU A 134 -7.52 -19.43 1.51
CA GLU A 134 -8.85 -20.00 1.34
C GLU A 134 -9.59 -19.43 0.13
N ILE A 135 -9.52 -18.11 -0.10
CA ILE A 135 -10.33 -17.46 -1.14
C ILE A 135 -9.73 -17.58 -2.53
N ILE A 136 -8.39 -17.59 -2.65
CA ILE A 136 -7.70 -17.55 -3.94
C ILE A 136 -8.17 -18.61 -4.94
N PRO A 137 -8.33 -19.89 -4.57
CA PRO A 137 -8.77 -20.93 -5.49
C PRO A 137 -10.19 -20.72 -6.05
N HIS A 138 -10.98 -19.85 -5.42
CA HIS A 138 -12.37 -19.55 -5.79
C HIS A 138 -12.52 -18.23 -6.55
N LEU A 139 -11.45 -17.45 -6.68
CA LEU A 139 -11.46 -16.18 -7.40
C LEU A 139 -11.14 -16.37 -8.87
N GLN A 140 -11.78 -15.56 -9.71
CA GLN A 140 -11.48 -15.49 -11.13
C GLN A 140 -10.78 -14.16 -11.43
N LEU A 141 -9.46 -14.25 -11.66
CA LEU A 141 -8.62 -13.09 -11.90
C LEU A 141 -9.05 -12.34 -13.18
N SER A 142 -9.07 -11.01 -13.12
CA SER A 142 -9.59 -10.18 -14.22
C SER A 142 -8.84 -8.86 -14.37
N GLY A 143 -9.55 -7.75 -14.55
CA GLY A 143 -9.05 -6.39 -14.66
C GLY A 143 -10.14 -5.49 -15.22
N PRO A 144 -9.83 -4.24 -15.59
CA PRO A 144 -8.54 -3.56 -15.47
C PRO A 144 -8.05 -3.38 -14.03
N THR A 145 -6.81 -2.94 -13.89
CA THR A 145 -6.16 -2.63 -12.61
C THR A 145 -6.24 -1.13 -12.33
N SER A 146 -6.87 -0.76 -11.23
CA SER A 146 -6.90 0.58 -10.64
C SER A 146 -6.79 0.45 -9.12
N PHE A 147 -6.03 1.33 -8.47
CA PHE A 147 -5.98 1.37 -7.01
C PHE A 147 -6.99 2.35 -6.41
N ALA A 148 -7.70 3.11 -7.25
CA ALA A 148 -8.72 4.04 -6.78
C ALA A 148 -9.75 3.38 -5.83
N PRO A 149 -10.36 2.22 -6.18
CA PRO A 149 -11.38 1.64 -5.31
C PRO A 149 -10.87 1.26 -3.91
N ILE A 150 -9.63 0.77 -3.80
CA ILE A 150 -9.06 0.37 -2.51
C ILE A 150 -8.59 1.57 -1.69
N ILE A 151 -8.10 2.62 -2.34
CA ILE A 151 -7.75 3.87 -1.66
C ILE A 151 -9.01 4.56 -1.15
N ASP A 152 -10.06 4.63 -1.96
CA ASP A 152 -11.35 5.23 -1.58
C ASP A 152 -11.99 4.45 -0.42
N ALA A 153 -11.93 3.10 -0.46
CA ALA A 153 -12.39 2.27 0.66
C ALA A 153 -11.60 2.51 1.96
N ALA A 154 -10.30 2.82 1.86
CA ALA A 154 -9.49 3.16 3.03
C ALA A 154 -9.83 4.55 3.58
N ILE A 155 -10.10 5.54 2.71
CA ILE A 155 -10.62 6.86 3.12
C ILE A 155 -11.92 6.68 3.91
N ASP A 156 -12.85 5.89 3.40
CA ASP A 156 -14.12 5.58 4.06
C ASP A 156 -13.93 5.00 5.48
N ILE A 157 -12.93 4.13 5.67
CA ILE A 157 -12.60 3.55 6.98
C ILE A 157 -12.06 4.63 7.91
N VAL A 158 -11.14 5.47 7.42
CA VAL A 158 -10.59 6.59 8.19
C VAL A 158 -11.70 7.55 8.64
N GLU A 159 -12.65 7.88 7.77
CA GLU A 159 -13.81 8.70 8.13
C GLU A 159 -14.68 8.04 9.21
N LYS A 160 -14.99 6.75 9.05
CA LYS A 160 -15.80 5.98 10.02
C LYS A 160 -15.10 5.79 11.37
N SER A 161 -13.77 5.86 11.39
CA SER A 161 -12.95 5.80 12.61
C SER A 161 -12.81 7.16 13.31
N ASN A 162 -13.56 8.19 12.90
CA ASN A 162 -13.42 9.57 13.38
C ASN A 162 -12.02 10.16 13.14
N GLY A 163 -11.36 9.77 12.04
CA GLY A 163 -10.05 10.29 11.66
C GLY A 163 -8.88 9.70 12.47
N GLN A 164 -9.00 8.45 12.93
CA GLN A 164 -7.83 7.74 13.45
C GLN A 164 -6.81 7.51 12.34
N TYR A 165 -5.53 7.49 12.70
CA TYR A 165 -4.46 7.28 11.75
C TYR A 165 -4.44 5.83 11.23
N HIS A 166 -4.40 5.68 9.91
CA HIS A 166 -4.35 4.39 9.25
C HIS A 166 -3.18 4.28 8.28
N VAL A 167 -2.67 3.05 8.13
CA VAL A 167 -1.74 2.68 7.06
C VAL A 167 -2.43 1.67 6.15
N LEU A 168 -2.69 2.07 4.91
CA LEU A 168 -3.15 1.17 3.86
C LEU A 168 -1.94 0.51 3.20
N VAL A 169 -1.85 -0.81 3.29
CA VAL A 169 -0.85 -1.62 2.58
C VAL A 169 -1.50 -2.29 1.38
N ILE A 170 -1.08 -1.92 0.18
CA ILE A 170 -1.54 -2.51 -1.08
C ILE A 170 -0.46 -3.48 -1.56
N ILE A 171 -0.79 -4.74 -1.76
CA ILE A 171 0.11 -5.72 -2.40
C ILE A 171 -0.37 -5.92 -3.83
N ALA A 172 0.49 -5.64 -4.80
CA ALA A 172 0.14 -5.69 -6.22
C ALA A 172 1.33 -6.05 -7.12
N ASP A 173 1.07 -6.47 -8.36
CA ASP A 173 2.11 -6.83 -9.32
C ASP A 173 2.64 -5.66 -10.17
N GLY A 174 2.17 -4.45 -9.88
CA GLY A 174 2.70 -3.18 -10.41
C GLY A 174 2.05 -2.70 -11.69
N GLN A 175 1.08 -3.42 -12.24
CA GLN A 175 0.47 -3.11 -13.52
C GLN A 175 -0.84 -2.32 -13.37
N VAL A 176 -0.80 -1.02 -13.07
CA VAL A 176 -1.98 -0.18 -13.35
C VAL A 176 -2.22 -0.20 -14.86
N THR A 177 -3.46 -0.43 -15.28
CA THR A 177 -3.75 -0.70 -16.70
C THR A 177 -3.44 0.53 -17.56
N ARG A 178 -2.50 0.37 -18.51
CA ARG A 178 -2.19 1.36 -19.52
C ARG A 178 -2.62 0.87 -20.90
N ASN A 179 -3.49 1.61 -21.56
CA ASN A 179 -3.92 1.25 -22.91
C ASN A 179 -2.76 1.46 -23.91
N PRO A 180 -2.49 0.51 -24.83
CA PRO A 180 -1.38 0.60 -25.79
C PRO A 180 -1.44 1.82 -26.72
N GLY A 181 -2.62 2.42 -26.90
CA GLY A 181 -2.86 3.59 -27.73
C GLY A 181 -2.61 4.94 -27.04
N ILE A 182 -2.25 4.96 -25.75
CA ILE A 182 -2.05 6.20 -25.01
C ILE A 182 -0.61 6.70 -25.25
N PRO A 183 -0.43 7.94 -25.76
CA PRO A 183 0.89 8.52 -25.98
C PRO A 183 1.76 8.50 -24.71
N ARG A 184 3.08 8.43 -24.91
CA ARG A 184 4.03 8.65 -23.80
C ARG A 184 3.80 10.05 -23.22
N GLY A 185 3.56 10.13 -21.90
CA GLY A 185 3.25 11.38 -21.19
C GLY A 185 1.77 11.61 -20.89
N SER A 186 0.85 10.77 -21.37
CA SER A 186 -0.57 10.81 -20.99
C SER A 186 -0.91 9.62 -20.07
N CYS A 187 -1.83 9.84 -19.13
CA CYS A 187 -2.34 8.83 -18.20
C CYS A 187 -3.55 8.10 -18.79
N SER A 188 -3.68 6.81 -18.50
CA SER A 188 -4.92 6.06 -18.69
C SER A 188 -6.02 6.51 -17.72
N PRO A 189 -7.29 6.18 -17.99
CA PRO A 189 -8.37 6.42 -17.04
C PRO A 189 -8.08 5.83 -15.65
N GLN A 190 -7.50 4.62 -15.59
CA GLN A 190 -7.14 3.94 -14.35
C GLN A 190 -5.97 4.61 -13.62
N GLU A 191 -4.94 5.05 -14.37
CA GLU A 191 -3.83 5.82 -13.82
C GLU A 191 -4.32 7.16 -13.25
N GLN A 192 -5.17 7.88 -13.99
CA GLN A 192 -5.74 9.15 -13.54
C GLN A 192 -6.65 8.99 -12.33
N ALA A 193 -7.51 7.95 -12.30
CA ALA A 193 -8.36 7.66 -11.15
C ALA A 193 -7.52 7.35 -9.90
N THR A 194 -6.50 6.51 -10.04
CA THR A 194 -5.57 6.18 -8.96
C THR A 194 -4.88 7.44 -8.42
N LEU A 195 -4.37 8.31 -9.31
CA LEU A 195 -3.76 9.58 -8.92
C LEU A 195 -4.73 10.49 -8.15
N ASN A 196 -5.96 10.61 -8.62
CA ASN A 196 -6.98 11.42 -7.96
C ASN A 196 -7.29 10.90 -6.55
N SER A 197 -7.42 9.58 -6.38
CA SER A 197 -7.64 8.98 -5.06
C SER A 197 -6.44 9.15 -4.13
N ILE A 198 -5.20 9.08 -4.62
CA ILE A 198 -4.01 9.37 -3.80
C ILE A 198 -4.00 10.83 -3.32
N VAL A 199 -4.32 11.78 -4.21
CA VAL A 199 -4.44 13.20 -3.85
C VAL A 199 -5.56 13.41 -2.83
N ALA A 200 -6.72 12.79 -3.03
CA ALA A 200 -7.82 12.85 -2.07
C ALA A 200 -7.42 12.28 -0.70
N ALA A 201 -6.76 11.11 -0.67
CA ALA A 201 -6.25 10.48 0.53
C ALA A 201 -5.26 11.35 1.31
N SER A 202 -4.55 12.26 0.65
CA SER A 202 -3.59 13.17 1.32
C SER A 202 -4.27 14.20 2.24
N TYR A 203 -5.59 14.34 2.18
CA TYR A 203 -6.36 15.18 3.11
C TYR A 203 -6.83 14.42 4.36
N TYR A 204 -6.52 13.13 4.46
CA TYR A 204 -6.89 12.25 5.57
C TYR A 204 -5.62 11.81 6.32
N PRO A 205 -5.73 11.41 7.60
CA PRO A 205 -4.64 10.76 8.33
C PRO A 205 -4.43 9.32 7.83
N LEU A 206 -4.05 9.20 6.55
CA LEU A 206 -3.89 7.96 5.82
C LEU A 206 -2.55 7.94 5.10
N SER A 207 -1.71 6.97 5.44
CA SER A 207 -0.50 6.65 4.68
C SER A 207 -0.74 5.41 3.81
N ILE A 208 -0.21 5.41 2.60
CA ILE A 208 -0.40 4.33 1.63
C ILE A 208 0.97 3.76 1.27
N VAL A 209 1.11 2.44 1.42
CA VAL A 209 2.32 1.70 1.05
C VAL A 209 1.97 0.68 -0.02
N LEU A 210 2.52 0.84 -1.21
CA LEU A 210 2.41 -0.12 -2.30
C LEU A 210 3.59 -1.10 -2.24
N VAL A 211 3.32 -2.34 -1.86
CA VAL A 211 4.27 -3.45 -1.87
C VAL A 211 4.17 -4.18 -3.21
N GLY A 212 5.15 -3.91 -4.07
CA GLY A 212 5.23 -4.49 -5.40
C GLY A 212 5.78 -5.91 -5.40
N VAL A 213 5.03 -6.90 -5.88
CA VAL A 213 5.46 -8.30 -6.04
C VAL A 213 5.61 -8.69 -7.51
N GLY A 214 6.54 -9.60 -7.81
CA GLY A 214 6.72 -10.11 -9.18
C GLY A 214 7.67 -9.30 -10.04
N ASP A 215 7.56 -9.48 -11.36
CA ASP A 215 8.54 -9.03 -12.35
C ASP A 215 8.49 -7.53 -12.68
N GLY A 216 7.40 -6.82 -12.31
CA GLY A 216 7.13 -5.45 -12.77
C GLY A 216 6.76 -5.40 -14.27
N PRO A 217 7.09 -4.32 -15.01
CA PRO A 217 7.88 -3.14 -14.63
C PRO A 217 7.27 -2.26 -13.53
N TRP A 218 8.14 -1.64 -12.73
CA TRP A 218 7.78 -0.74 -11.62
C TRP A 218 7.95 0.74 -11.94
N ASP A 219 8.40 1.07 -13.16
CA ASP A 219 8.80 2.43 -13.53
C ASP A 219 7.61 3.40 -13.50
N ALA A 220 6.42 2.96 -13.91
CA ALA A 220 5.21 3.78 -13.84
C ALA A 220 4.83 4.10 -12.39
N MET A 221 4.94 3.12 -11.50
CA MET A 221 4.65 3.31 -10.07
C MET A 221 5.66 4.24 -9.39
N LYS A 222 6.94 4.16 -9.76
CA LYS A 222 7.97 5.09 -9.27
C LYS A 222 7.75 6.51 -9.80
N GLN A 223 7.32 6.65 -11.05
CA GLN A 223 6.93 7.96 -11.58
C GLN A 223 5.74 8.56 -10.84
N PHE A 224 4.81 7.72 -10.36
CA PHE A 224 3.75 8.17 -9.47
C PHE A 224 4.29 8.64 -8.14
N ASP A 225 5.17 7.89 -7.46
CA ASP A 225 5.79 8.27 -6.18
C ASP A 225 6.43 9.69 -6.24
N ASP A 226 7.29 9.93 -7.24
CA ASP A 226 8.11 11.15 -7.31
C ASP A 226 7.38 12.41 -7.81
N ASN A 227 6.22 12.29 -8.47
CA ASN A 227 5.64 13.39 -9.26
C ASN A 227 4.11 13.60 -9.11
N ILE A 228 3.48 13.27 -7.98
CA ILE A 228 2.05 13.60 -7.77
C ILE A 228 1.90 15.10 -7.43
N PRO A 229 1.35 15.93 -8.33
CA PRO A 229 1.09 17.33 -8.01
C PRO A 229 -0.11 17.46 -7.06
N HIS A 230 -0.13 18.53 -6.26
CA HIS A 230 -1.29 18.93 -5.43
C HIS A 230 -1.66 18.05 -4.22
N ARG A 231 -0.82 17.09 -3.82
CA ARG A 231 -1.01 16.41 -2.51
C ARG A 231 -0.70 17.33 -1.33
N ALA A 232 -1.44 17.20 -0.23
CA ALA A 232 -1.25 18.01 0.97
C ALA A 232 0.00 17.62 1.78
N PHE A 233 0.37 16.33 1.75
CA PHE A 233 1.65 15.80 2.24
C PHE A 233 2.04 14.55 1.43
N ASP A 234 3.28 14.07 1.61
CA ASP A 234 3.73 12.83 1.00
C ASP A 234 3.12 11.61 1.72
N ASN A 235 2.08 11.04 1.12
CA ASN A 235 1.26 9.99 1.72
C ASN A 235 1.32 8.65 0.97
N PHE A 236 2.17 8.51 -0.05
CA PHE A 236 2.23 7.33 -0.91
C PHE A 236 3.67 6.90 -1.08
N GLN A 237 3.96 5.62 -0.86
CA GLN A 237 5.31 5.06 -0.99
C GLN A 237 5.27 3.77 -1.80
N VAL A 238 6.18 3.62 -2.78
CA VAL A 238 6.30 2.39 -3.57
C VAL A 238 7.52 1.59 -3.13
N ARG A 239 7.32 0.31 -2.82
CA ARG A 239 8.37 -0.57 -2.30
C ARG A 239 8.32 -1.89 -3.04
N THR A 240 9.33 -2.16 -3.86
CA THR A 240 9.43 -3.42 -4.61
C THR A 240 9.96 -4.52 -3.71
N PHE A 241 9.21 -5.60 -3.60
CA PHE A 241 9.59 -6.80 -2.86
C PHE A 241 10.81 -7.44 -3.53
N SER A 242 11.96 -7.34 -2.87
CA SER A 242 13.18 -8.05 -3.27
C SER A 242 13.47 -9.14 -2.25
N ASN A 243 13.74 -10.35 -2.73
CA ASN A 243 14.13 -11.51 -1.91
C ASN A 243 15.39 -11.26 -1.06
N ILE A 244 16.08 -10.14 -1.25
CA ILE A 244 17.38 -9.83 -0.64
C ILE A 244 17.23 -9.00 0.65
N HIS A 245 16.25 -8.09 0.74
CA HIS A 245 16.04 -7.24 1.94
C HIS A 245 14.56 -6.90 2.17
N PRO A 246 13.71 -7.87 2.57
CA PRO A 246 12.28 -7.65 2.78
C PRO A 246 11.95 -6.64 3.88
N LEU A 247 12.90 -6.37 4.79
CA LEU A 247 12.73 -5.53 5.97
C LEU A 247 12.85 -4.04 5.69
N VAL A 248 13.58 -3.65 4.64
CA VAL A 248 13.78 -2.24 4.25
C VAL A 248 12.53 -1.67 3.54
N CYS A 249 11.58 -2.53 3.16
CA CYS A 249 10.39 -2.14 2.39
C CYS A 249 9.36 -1.28 3.14
N LEU A 250 9.54 -0.92 4.41
CA LEU A 250 8.48 -0.28 5.21
C LEU A 250 8.91 1.00 5.98
N VAL A 251 10.14 1.49 5.83
CA VAL A 251 10.76 2.36 6.86
C VAL A 251 11.20 3.75 6.38
N SER A 252 11.02 4.10 5.11
CA SER A 252 11.67 5.28 4.52
C SER A 252 10.68 6.29 4.00
#